data_AF-A0A917VD99-F1
#
_entry.id   AF-A0A917VD99-F1
#
_cell.length_a   1.000
_cell.length_b   1.000
_cell.length_c   1.000
_cell.angle_alpha   90.00
_cell.angle_beta   90.00
_cell.angle_gamma   90.00
#
_symmetry.space_group_name_H-M   'P 1'
#
loop_
_entity.id
_entity.type
_entity.pdbx_description
1 polymer ?
#
loop_
_entity_poly.entity_id
_entity_poly.type
_entity_poly.pdbx_seq_one_letter_code
_entity_poly.pdbx_strand_id
1 'polypeptide(L)'
;MPDLLWNEVKNFFDPQIMGALPDLWVPDTTAEDWQTVLDLIQSSGWRWDYREDDTVLPLPRAADVLPRPADAEQSAELYVRPARDVLMIFRLMTATEIDFDVDLRELQGQVGVDTLIDFMCAIGRQLGKPVLMAGEGQYGHPVLGFDPASNRVVLLADPRDPED
;
A
#
# COMPACT_ATOMS: atom_id res chain seq x y z
N MET A 1 14.10 -1.33 -13.08
CA MET A 1 14.23 -2.71 -12.59
C MET A 1 14.16 -2.62 -11.09
N PRO A 2 13.26 -3.33 -10.43
CA PRO A 2 13.36 -3.54 -9.00
C PRO A 2 14.69 -4.24 -8.71
N ASP A 3 15.50 -3.67 -7.83
CA ASP A 3 16.81 -4.24 -7.46
C ASP A 3 16.67 -5.44 -6.50
N LEU A 4 15.46 -5.74 -6.02
CA LEU A 4 15.21 -6.78 -5.03
C LEU A 4 14.87 -8.13 -5.68
N LEU A 5 15.62 -9.16 -5.30
CA LEU A 5 15.40 -10.52 -5.78
C LEU A 5 14.54 -11.31 -4.80
N TRP A 6 13.57 -12.08 -5.30
CA TRP A 6 12.69 -12.95 -4.50
C TRP A 6 13.46 -13.77 -3.47
N ASN A 7 14.58 -14.38 -3.87
CA ASN A 7 15.36 -15.23 -2.96
C ASN A 7 15.97 -14.48 -1.78
N GLU A 8 16.14 -13.16 -1.88
CA GLU A 8 16.69 -12.30 -0.85
C GLU A 8 15.60 -11.80 0.09
N VAL A 9 14.38 -11.58 -0.40
CA VAL A 9 13.30 -10.91 0.34
C VAL A 9 12.09 -11.78 0.66
N LYS A 10 12.05 -13.04 0.23
CA LYS A 10 10.88 -13.94 0.39
C LYS A 10 10.28 -14.00 1.80
N ASN A 11 11.07 -13.76 2.85
CA ASN A 11 10.58 -13.74 4.22
C ASN A 11 9.63 -12.55 4.48
N PHE A 12 9.86 -11.40 3.83
CA PHE A 12 8.94 -10.26 3.85
C PHE A 12 7.66 -10.48 3.02
N PHE A 13 7.59 -11.60 2.30
CA PHE A 13 6.44 -12.03 1.51
C PHE A 13 5.84 -13.35 2.03
N ASP A 14 6.26 -13.82 3.20
CA ASP A 14 5.72 -15.02 3.84
C ASP A 14 4.54 -14.64 4.76
N PRO A 15 3.30 -15.08 4.46
CA PRO A 15 2.12 -14.79 5.27
C PRO A 15 2.19 -15.31 6.71
N GLN A 16 3.07 -16.28 6.99
CA GLN A 16 3.28 -16.80 8.35
C GLN A 16 4.24 -15.94 9.17
N ILE A 17 5.08 -15.13 8.52
CA ILE A 17 6.05 -14.25 9.18
C ILE A 17 5.48 -12.83 9.29
N MET A 18 4.91 -12.32 8.20
CA MET A 18 4.49 -10.93 8.08
C MET A 18 2.99 -10.71 8.34
N GLY A 19 2.23 -11.77 8.63
CA GLY A 19 0.78 -11.74 8.56
C GLY A 19 0.26 -11.84 7.13
N ALA A 20 -1.04 -12.11 6.96
CA ALA A 20 -1.62 -12.29 5.64
C ALA A 20 -1.79 -10.95 4.92
N LEU A 21 -2.07 -9.90 5.70
CA LEU A 21 -2.34 -8.54 5.26
C LEU A 21 -1.36 -7.57 5.95
N PRO A 22 -0.07 -7.55 5.58
CA PRO A 22 0.87 -6.58 6.09
C PRO A 22 0.39 -5.15 5.84
N ASP A 23 0.69 -4.26 6.79
CA ASP A 23 0.29 -2.87 6.74
C ASP A 23 1.24 -2.08 5.83
N LEU A 24 0.69 -1.33 4.87
CA LEU A 24 1.42 -0.32 4.10
C LEU A 24 0.85 1.06 4.34
N TRP A 25 1.73 2.04 4.40
CA TRP A 25 1.31 3.42 4.61
C TRP A 25 2.23 4.46 3.96
N VAL A 26 1.65 5.64 3.73
CA VAL A 26 2.39 6.87 3.43
C VAL A 26 2.16 7.84 4.60
N PRO A 27 3.21 8.20 5.36
CA PRO A 27 3.07 9.12 6.49
C PRO A 27 2.99 10.58 6.02
N ASP A 28 2.58 11.45 6.95
CA ASP A 28 2.57 12.91 6.81
C ASP A 28 1.82 13.39 5.56
N THR A 29 0.68 12.77 5.23
CA THR A 29 -0.11 13.12 4.05
C THR A 29 -1.15 14.21 4.34
N THR A 30 -1.82 14.63 3.28
CA THR A 30 -2.93 15.57 3.29
C THR A 30 -4.07 15.06 2.42
N ALA A 31 -5.21 15.75 2.44
CA ALA A 31 -6.31 15.44 1.52
C ALA A 31 -5.92 15.62 0.04
N GLU A 32 -4.97 16.52 -0.26
CA GLU A 32 -4.45 16.71 -1.62
C GLU A 32 -3.55 15.56 -2.06
N ASP A 33 -2.76 15.00 -1.13
CA ASP A 33 -1.97 13.79 -1.39
C ASP A 33 -2.89 12.59 -1.68
N TRP A 34 -3.94 12.41 -0.88
CA TRP A 34 -4.97 11.42 -1.17
C TRP A 34 -5.60 11.62 -2.54
N GLN A 35 -6.01 12.85 -2.88
CA GLN A 35 -6.57 13.14 -4.20
C GLN A 35 -5.60 12.76 -5.32
N THR A 36 -4.31 13.02 -5.12
CA THR A 36 -3.26 12.66 -6.06
C THR A 36 -3.16 11.14 -6.28
N VAL A 37 -3.32 10.34 -5.22
CA VAL A 37 -3.37 8.87 -5.33
C VAL A 37 -4.64 8.41 -6.05
N LEU A 38 -5.80 9.00 -5.76
CA LEU A 38 -7.04 8.70 -6.46
C LEU A 38 -6.92 8.98 -7.97
N ASP A 39 -6.34 10.12 -8.34
CA ASP A 39 -6.12 10.51 -9.73
C ASP A 39 -5.10 9.57 -10.42
N LEU A 40 -4.05 9.14 -9.72
CA LEU A 40 -3.11 8.12 -10.18
C LEU A 40 -3.83 6.80 -10.48
N ILE A 41 -4.64 6.31 -9.54
CA ILE A 41 -5.40 5.06 -9.71
C ILE A 41 -6.32 5.15 -10.93
N GLN A 42 -7.03 6.27 -11.11
CA GLN A 42 -7.90 6.46 -12.28
C GLN A 42 -7.15 6.50 -13.61
N SER A 43 -5.94 7.06 -13.64
CA SER A 43 -5.15 7.24 -14.87
C SER A 43 -4.21 6.08 -15.19
N SER A 44 -3.94 5.20 -14.22
CA SER A 44 -2.99 4.08 -14.32
C SER A 44 -3.44 2.92 -15.23
N GLY A 45 -4.74 2.83 -15.51
CA GLY A 45 -5.34 1.65 -16.16
C GLY A 45 -5.53 0.45 -15.22
N TRP A 46 -5.22 0.59 -13.92
CA TRP A 46 -5.54 -0.42 -12.92
C TRP A 46 -7.06 -0.57 -12.77
N ARG A 47 -7.50 -1.78 -12.46
CA ARG A 47 -8.90 -2.00 -12.09
C ARG A 47 -9.09 -1.53 -10.64
N TRP A 48 -10.20 -0.89 -10.37
CA TRP A 48 -10.51 -0.45 -9.02
C TRP A 48 -12.02 -0.48 -8.77
N ASP A 49 -12.39 -0.67 -7.51
CA ASP A 49 -13.76 -0.56 -7.01
C ASP A 49 -13.73 0.26 -5.72
N TYR A 50 -14.43 1.38 -5.67
CA TYR A 50 -14.67 2.12 -4.43
C TYR A 50 -15.95 1.61 -3.78
N ARG A 51 -15.90 1.42 -2.45
CA ARG A 51 -17.04 0.94 -1.68
C ARG A 51 -17.21 1.76 -0.41
N GLU A 52 -18.47 1.99 -0.08
CA GLU A 52 -18.88 2.37 1.25
C GLU A 52 -19.72 1.23 1.80
N ASP A 53 -19.23 0.61 2.87
CA ASP A 53 -19.71 -0.69 3.35
C ASP A 53 -19.70 -1.73 2.20
N ASP A 54 -20.84 -2.35 1.91
CA ASP A 54 -20.99 -3.33 0.83
C ASP A 54 -21.42 -2.73 -0.52
N THR A 55 -21.53 -1.39 -0.63
CA THR A 55 -22.08 -0.74 -1.83
C THR A 55 -20.96 -0.18 -2.71
N VAL A 56 -20.88 -0.64 -3.96
CA VAL A 56 -19.98 -0.07 -4.97
C VAL A 56 -20.49 1.29 -5.44
N LEU A 57 -19.63 2.31 -5.36
CA LEU A 57 -19.95 3.70 -5.67
C LEU A 57 -18.92 4.32 -6.65
N PRO A 58 -19.24 5.44 -7.31
CA PRO A 58 -18.25 6.22 -8.04
C PRO A 58 -17.13 6.68 -7.12
N LEU A 59 -15.89 6.79 -7.65
CA LEU A 59 -14.76 7.27 -6.86
C LEU A 59 -15.02 8.72 -6.39
N PRO A 60 -14.97 9.00 -5.08
CA PRO A 60 -15.24 10.33 -4.54
C PRO A 60 -14.02 11.24 -4.73
N ARG A 61 -14.19 12.53 -4.40
CA ARG A 61 -13.05 13.41 -4.13
C ARG A 61 -12.54 13.13 -2.71
N ALA A 62 -11.23 13.22 -2.52
CA ALA A 62 -10.63 13.01 -1.20
C ALA A 62 -11.23 13.95 -0.13
N ALA A 63 -11.48 15.22 -0.51
CA ALA A 63 -12.09 16.21 0.37
C ALA A 63 -13.53 15.89 0.79
N ASP A 64 -14.25 15.03 0.06
CA ASP A 64 -15.64 14.66 0.38
C ASP A 64 -15.71 13.47 1.35
N VAL A 65 -14.69 12.60 1.35
CA VAL A 65 -14.67 11.34 2.10
C VAL A 65 -13.83 11.41 3.38
N LEU A 66 -12.69 12.11 3.36
CA LEU A 66 -11.75 12.16 4.50
C LEU A 66 -12.20 12.99 5.72
N PRO A 67 -13.12 13.97 5.63
CA PRO A 67 -13.63 14.66 6.83
C PRO A 67 -14.50 13.79 7.75
N ARG A 68 -14.67 12.49 7.46
CA ARG A 68 -15.47 11.58 8.27
C ARG A 68 -14.86 11.44 9.67
N PRO A 69 -15.71 11.44 10.73
CA PRO A 69 -15.25 11.11 12.07
C PRO A 69 -14.59 9.73 12.11
N ALA A 70 -13.53 9.57 12.91
CA ALA A 70 -12.84 8.29 13.05
C ALA A 70 -13.72 7.18 13.67
N ASP A 71 -14.84 7.55 14.31
CA ASP A 71 -15.86 6.66 14.86
C ASP A 71 -17.07 6.46 13.93
N ALA A 72 -17.00 6.94 12.69
CA ALA A 72 -18.04 6.67 11.70
C ALA A 72 -18.15 5.16 11.48
N GLU A 73 -19.37 4.62 11.62
CA GLU A 73 -19.65 3.19 11.42
C GLU A 73 -19.40 2.73 9.97
N GLN A 74 -19.38 3.67 9.02
CA GLN A 74 -19.25 3.40 7.58
C GLN A 74 -17.79 3.30 7.15
N SER A 75 -17.37 2.14 6.65
CA SER A 75 -16.02 1.97 6.09
C SER A 75 -15.97 2.45 4.65
N ALA A 76 -15.06 3.39 4.36
CA ALA A 76 -14.76 3.83 3.00
C ALA A 76 -13.49 3.11 2.51
N GLU A 77 -13.67 2.19 1.58
CA GLU A 77 -12.61 1.30 1.10
C GLU A 77 -12.43 1.42 -0.41
N LEU A 78 -11.17 1.44 -0.84
CA LEU A 78 -10.82 1.42 -2.26
C LEU A 78 -9.99 0.18 -2.57
N TYR A 79 -10.57 -0.69 -3.38
CA TYR A 79 -9.99 -1.94 -3.82
C TYR A 79 -9.28 -1.71 -5.15
N VAL A 80 -7.96 -1.84 -5.21
CA VAL A 80 -7.14 -1.57 -6.41
C VAL A 80 -6.42 -2.83 -6.85
N ARG A 81 -6.43 -3.12 -8.14
CA ARG A 81 -5.78 -4.30 -8.73
C ARG A 81 -4.73 -3.88 -9.76
N PRO A 82 -3.46 -3.71 -9.34
CA PRO A 82 -2.37 -3.35 -10.25
C PRO A 82 -1.99 -4.49 -11.20
N ALA A 83 -2.26 -5.73 -10.79
CA ALA A 83 -2.16 -6.93 -11.62
C ALA A 83 -3.45 -7.76 -11.50
N ARG A 84 -3.62 -8.77 -12.36
CA ARG A 84 -4.87 -9.56 -12.46
C ARG A 84 -5.33 -10.14 -11.12
N ASP A 85 -4.36 -10.67 -10.37
CA ASP A 85 -4.60 -11.50 -9.19
C ASP A 85 -3.97 -10.88 -7.93
N VAL A 86 -3.75 -9.55 -7.92
CA VAL A 86 -3.17 -8.82 -6.78
C VAL A 86 -4.12 -7.71 -6.37
N LEU A 87 -4.50 -7.67 -5.10
CA LEU A 87 -5.43 -6.72 -4.51
C LEU A 87 -4.75 -5.86 -3.44
N MET A 88 -4.83 -4.55 -3.62
CA MET A 88 -4.47 -3.54 -2.63
C MET A 88 -5.77 -2.98 -2.04
N ILE A 89 -5.87 -2.87 -0.73
CA ILE A 89 -7.09 -2.46 -0.03
C ILE A 89 -6.81 -1.19 0.75
N PHE A 90 -7.17 -0.04 0.19
CA PHE A 90 -7.01 1.26 0.84
C PHE A 90 -8.17 1.55 1.78
N ARG A 91 -7.86 2.17 2.93
CA ARG A 91 -8.88 2.65 3.88
C ARG A 91 -8.81 4.16 3.98
N LEU A 92 -9.88 4.85 3.59
CA LEU A 92 -9.93 6.31 3.54
C LEU A 92 -10.34 6.88 4.92
N MET A 93 -9.51 6.64 5.94
CA MET A 93 -9.84 6.92 7.35
C MET A 93 -9.38 8.29 7.82
N THR A 94 -8.22 8.76 7.36
CA THR A 94 -7.63 10.03 7.80
C THR A 94 -6.91 10.71 6.63
N ALA A 95 -6.86 12.04 6.65
CA ALA A 95 -6.09 12.80 5.69
C ALA A 95 -4.58 12.75 5.96
N THR A 96 -4.16 12.50 7.20
CA THR A 96 -2.76 12.59 7.64
C THR A 96 -1.91 11.36 7.28
N GLU A 97 -2.56 10.31 6.80
CA GLU A 97 -1.93 9.07 6.42
C GLU A 97 -2.71 8.40 5.28
N ILE A 98 -2.01 7.71 4.38
CA ILE A 98 -2.61 6.86 3.36
C ILE A 98 -2.31 5.41 3.72
N ASP A 99 -3.29 4.69 4.26
CA ASP A 99 -3.15 3.30 4.68
C ASP A 99 -3.77 2.33 3.67
N PHE A 100 -3.08 1.22 3.44
CA PHE A 100 -3.59 0.12 2.64
C PHE A 100 -2.91 -1.19 2.98
N ASP A 101 -3.63 -2.29 2.76
CA ASP A 101 -3.07 -3.63 2.90
C ASP A 101 -2.87 -4.26 1.53
N VAL A 102 -2.08 -5.34 1.51
CA VAL A 102 -1.97 -6.25 0.37
C VAL A 102 -2.05 -7.69 0.84
N ASP A 103 -2.58 -8.59 0.02
CA ASP A 103 -2.57 -10.02 0.33
C ASP A 103 -1.24 -10.66 -0.09
N LEU A 104 -0.42 -11.08 0.88
CA LEU A 104 0.85 -11.74 0.56
C LEU A 104 0.67 -13.06 -0.17
N ARG A 105 -0.47 -13.74 -0.03
CA ARG A 105 -0.74 -14.99 -0.77
C ARG A 105 -0.82 -14.76 -2.28
N GLU A 106 -1.10 -13.53 -2.69
CA GLU A 106 -1.16 -13.08 -4.08
C GLU A 106 0.19 -12.60 -4.62
N LEU A 107 1.09 -12.16 -3.73
CA LEU A 107 2.41 -11.61 -4.07
C LEU A 107 3.54 -12.64 -3.96
N GLN A 108 3.41 -13.75 -4.69
CA GLN A 108 4.39 -14.85 -4.63
C GLN A 108 5.38 -14.86 -5.81
N GLY A 109 6.64 -15.17 -5.51
CA GLY A 109 7.71 -15.21 -6.51
C GLY A 109 8.17 -13.82 -6.98
N GLN A 110 9.08 -13.79 -7.95
CA GLN A 110 9.66 -12.54 -8.45
C GLN A 110 8.60 -11.59 -9.03
N VAL A 111 7.58 -12.12 -9.71
CA VAL A 111 6.49 -11.29 -10.26
C VAL A 111 5.72 -10.58 -9.15
N GLY A 112 5.50 -11.22 -8.00
CA GLY A 112 4.90 -10.59 -6.83
C GLY A 112 5.75 -9.46 -6.28
N VAL A 113 7.05 -9.70 -6.10
CA VAL A 113 8.02 -8.69 -5.66
C VAL A 113 8.03 -7.49 -6.61
N ASP A 114 8.14 -7.73 -7.91
CA ASP A 114 8.16 -6.68 -8.92
C ASP A 114 6.86 -5.87 -8.90
N THR A 115 5.71 -6.55 -8.77
CA THR A 115 4.39 -5.90 -8.70
C THR A 115 4.28 -4.97 -7.50
N LEU A 116 4.68 -5.43 -6.31
CA LEU A 116 4.64 -4.59 -5.11
C LEU A 116 5.59 -3.40 -5.22
N ILE A 117 6.82 -3.62 -5.70
CA ILE A 117 7.82 -2.54 -5.82
C ILE A 117 7.38 -1.49 -6.84
N ASP A 118 6.88 -1.92 -7.99
CA ASP A 118 6.38 -0.98 -9.01
C ASP A 118 5.19 -0.17 -8.48
N PHE A 119 4.30 -0.79 -7.68
CA PHE A 119 3.17 -0.10 -7.05
C PHE A 119 3.62 0.92 -6.01
N MET A 120 4.51 0.53 -5.08
CA MET A 120 5.10 1.45 -4.10
C MET A 120 5.85 2.60 -4.77
N CYS A 121 6.61 2.31 -5.84
CA CYS A 121 7.30 3.34 -6.62
C CYS A 121 6.32 4.30 -7.31
N ALA A 122 5.21 3.80 -7.85
CA ALA A 122 4.22 4.64 -8.52
C ALA A 122 3.61 5.66 -7.55
N ILE A 123 3.18 5.21 -6.37
CA ILE A 123 2.64 6.08 -5.32
C ILE A 123 3.72 7.04 -4.80
N GLY A 124 4.86 6.50 -4.38
CA GLY A 124 5.93 7.28 -3.77
C GLY A 124 6.51 8.35 -4.71
N ARG A 125 6.63 8.06 -6.01
CA ARG A 125 7.04 9.06 -7.02
C ARG A 125 6.02 10.15 -7.22
N GLN A 126 4.75 9.78 -7.27
CA GLN A 126 3.66 10.72 -7.50
C GLN A 126 3.54 11.70 -6.33
N LEU A 127 3.78 11.24 -5.10
CA LEU A 127 3.70 12.07 -3.89
C LEU A 127 5.03 12.71 -3.49
N GLY A 128 6.16 12.18 -3.95
CA GLY A 128 7.48 12.56 -3.44
C GLY A 128 7.69 12.17 -1.96
N LYS A 129 7.00 11.12 -1.50
CA LYS A 129 6.96 10.69 -0.09
C LYS A 129 7.35 9.21 0.05
N PRO A 130 7.84 8.78 1.22
CA PRO A 130 8.09 7.37 1.46
C PRO A 130 6.79 6.57 1.46
N VAL A 131 6.87 5.33 0.97
CA VAL A 131 5.80 4.33 1.10
C VAL A 131 6.40 3.20 1.90
N LEU A 132 5.85 2.89 3.07
CA LEU A 132 6.41 1.96 4.03
C LEU A 132 5.56 0.69 4.08
N MET A 133 6.19 -0.43 4.44
CA MET A 133 5.52 -1.71 4.69
C MET A 133 6.08 -2.33 5.97
N ALA A 134 5.19 -2.79 6.84
CA ALA A 134 5.50 -3.55 8.05
C ALA A 134 4.68 -4.85 8.10
N GLY A 135 5.01 -5.74 9.03
CA GLY A 135 4.14 -6.89 9.31
C GLY A 135 2.77 -6.44 9.82
N GLU A 136 1.76 -7.27 9.64
CA GLU A 136 0.39 -7.01 10.10
C GLU A 136 0.37 -6.70 11.60
N GLY A 137 -0.11 -5.50 11.95
CA GLY A 137 -0.14 -4.97 13.31
C GLY A 137 1.21 -4.52 13.87
N GLN A 138 2.29 -4.54 13.09
CA GLN A 138 3.65 -4.12 13.50
C GLN A 138 3.95 -2.67 13.08
N TYR A 139 2.95 -1.81 13.20
CA TYR A 139 3.03 -0.40 12.83
C TYR A 139 4.23 0.30 13.47
N GLY A 140 5.02 1.03 12.68
CA GLY A 140 6.25 1.69 13.15
C GLY A 140 7.54 0.85 13.06
N HIS A 141 7.45 -0.41 12.63
CA HIS A 141 8.60 -1.28 12.37
C HIS A 141 8.70 -1.68 10.88
N PRO A 142 8.93 -0.72 9.97
CA PRO A 142 8.93 -1.00 8.54
C PRO A 142 10.11 -1.88 8.12
N VAL A 143 9.84 -2.84 7.23
CA VAL A 143 10.84 -3.77 6.67
C VAL A 143 11.22 -3.44 5.23
N LEU A 144 10.31 -2.80 4.49
CA LEU A 144 10.50 -2.28 3.14
C LEU A 144 10.03 -0.83 3.08
N GLY A 145 10.70 -0.02 2.25
CA GLY A 145 10.24 1.34 2.02
C GLY A 145 10.68 1.91 0.68
N PHE A 146 9.80 2.62 -0.02
CA PHE A 146 10.20 3.53 -1.07
C PHE A 146 10.94 4.73 -0.48
N ASP A 147 12.15 5.00 -0.93
CA ASP A 147 12.94 6.17 -0.58
C ASP A 147 12.87 7.22 -1.71
N PRO A 148 12.27 8.40 -1.47
CA PRO A 148 12.21 9.47 -2.46
C PRO A 148 13.59 9.97 -2.92
N ALA A 149 14.61 9.93 -2.06
CA ALA A 149 15.93 10.46 -2.39
C ALA A 149 16.66 9.60 -3.43
N SER A 150 16.60 8.27 -3.28
CA SER A 150 17.15 7.32 -4.25
C SER A 150 16.18 6.92 -5.36
N ASN A 151 14.90 7.25 -5.21
CA ASN A 151 13.81 6.92 -6.13
C ASN A 151 13.65 5.39 -6.35
N ARG A 152 13.79 4.63 -5.27
CA ARG A 152 13.78 3.15 -5.26
C ARG A 152 13.16 2.62 -3.98
N VAL A 153 12.66 1.38 -4.02
CA VAL A 153 12.35 0.62 -2.81
C VAL A 153 13.63 0.03 -2.24
N VAL A 154 13.82 0.19 -0.93
CA VAL A 154 14.98 -0.27 -0.17
C VAL A 154 14.55 -1.17 0.99
N LEU A 155 15.47 -1.98 1.48
CA LEU A 155 15.29 -2.75 2.71
C LEU A 155 15.49 -1.82 3.92
N LEU A 156 14.58 -1.91 4.89
CA LEU A 156 14.65 -1.19 6.16
C LEU A 156 14.93 -2.12 7.34
N ALA A 157 14.81 -3.44 7.14
CA ALA A 157 15.20 -4.50 8.05
C ALA A 157 15.99 -5.60 7.32
N ASP A 158 16.68 -6.48 8.06
CA ASP A 158 17.33 -7.66 7.47
C ASP A 158 16.29 -8.76 7.22
N PRO A 159 16.10 -9.23 5.98
CA PRO A 159 15.15 -10.29 5.67
C PRO A 159 15.53 -11.65 6.25
N ARG A 160 16.76 -11.81 6.76
CA ARG A 160 17.25 -13.07 7.33
C ARG A 160 16.99 -13.23 8.82
N ASP A 161 16.55 -12.18 9.52
CA ASP A 161 16.26 -12.24 10.95
C ASP A 161 14.77 -12.58 11.16
N PRO A 162 14.42 -13.83 11.54
CA PRO A 162 13.05 -14.21 11.89
C PRO A 162 12.81 -14.03 13.40
N GLU A 163 13.48 -13.05 14.03
CA GLU A 163 13.80 -12.91 15.47
C GLU A 163 15.17 -13.51 15.89
N ASP A 164 15.88 -12.76 16.72
CA ASP A 164 16.91 -13.23 17.67
C ASP A 164 16.21 -13.70 18.97
#